data_AF-A0A0Q9RQP4-F1
#
_entry.id   AF-A0A0Q9RQP4-F1
#
_cell.length_a   1.000
_cell.length_b   1.000
_cell.length_c   1.000
_cell.angle_alpha   90.00
_cell.angle_beta   90.00
_cell.angle_gamma   90.00
#
_symmetry.space_group_name_H-M   'P 1'
#
loop_
_entity.id
_entity.type
_entity.pdbx_description
1 polymer ?
#
loop_
_entity_poly.entity_id
_entity_poly.type
_entity_poly.pdbx_seq_one_letter_code
_entity_poly.pdbx_strand_id
1 'polypeptide(L)'
;MENNELIAKLKSVCKELILQLRGNKGENRNALIDRKLISDLHLYIDLYKHSIRDDNMVSKEIVGILLYTCSRFYIQSKYSKNSDDLLKEFDRLNGKLLGIFVLKDM
;
A
#
# COMPACT_ATOMS: atom_id res chain seq x y z
N MET A 1 13.91 -8.41 11.41
CA MET A 1 14.21 -7.55 10.25
C MET A 1 14.49 -6.17 10.80
N GLU A 2 15.62 -5.56 10.45
CA GLU A 2 15.94 -4.21 10.91
C GLU A 2 14.97 -3.19 10.29
N ASN A 3 14.64 -2.13 11.02
CA ASN A 3 13.66 -1.11 10.59
C ASN A 3 14.04 -0.50 9.22
N ASN A 4 15.35 -0.27 8.98
CA ASN A 4 15.85 0.25 7.71
C ASN A 4 15.62 -0.72 6.53
N GLU A 5 15.77 -2.03 6.75
CA GLU A 5 15.52 -3.06 5.74
C GLU A 5 14.02 -3.11 5.39
N LEU A 6 13.15 -3.01 6.41
CA LEU A 6 11.71 -2.97 6.22
C LEU A 6 11.26 -1.73 5.44
N ILE A 7 11.81 -0.56 5.78
CA ILE A 7 11.59 0.70 5.05
C ILE A 7 11.98 0.55 3.58
N ALA A 8 13.13 -0.07 3.28
CA ALA A 8 13.57 -0.31 1.91
C ALA A 8 12.59 -1.22 1.15
N LYS A 9 12.12 -2.31 1.78
CA LYS A 9 11.13 -3.23 1.19
C LYS A 9 9.79 -2.54 0.92
N LEU A 10 9.28 -1.76 1.87
CA LEU A 10 8.07 -0.95 1.68
C LEU A 10 8.19 0.01 0.49
N LYS A 11 9.31 0.73 0.39
CA LYS A 11 9.56 1.63 -0.73
C LYS A 11 9.60 0.89 -2.06
N SER A 12 10.27 -0.26 -2.11
CA SER A 12 10.35 -1.07 -3.34
C SER A 12 8.97 -1.54 -3.80
N VAL A 13 8.20 -2.15 -2.89
CA VAL A 13 6.84 -2.63 -3.21
C VAL A 13 5.93 -1.49 -3.62
N CYS A 14 5.93 -0.37 -2.89
CA CYS A 14 5.13 0.80 -3.26
C CYS A 14 5.52 1.34 -4.65
N LYS A 15 6.82 1.44 -4.95
CA LYS A 15 7.30 1.90 -6.26
C LYS A 15 6.80 1.00 -7.39
N GLU A 16 6.90 -0.31 -7.23
CA GLU A 16 6.45 -1.28 -8.23
C GLU A 16 4.92 -1.22 -8.42
N LEU A 17 4.16 -1.18 -7.33
CA LEU A 17 2.70 -1.01 -7.37
C LEU A 17 2.30 0.29 -8.05
N ILE A 18 2.95 1.41 -7.73
CA ILE A 18 2.69 2.71 -8.36
C ILE A 18 2.92 2.63 -9.88
N LEU A 19 3.97 1.93 -10.34
CA LEU A 19 4.23 1.75 -11.76
C LEU A 19 3.13 0.94 -12.45
N GLN A 20 2.64 -0.13 -11.81
CA GLN A 20 1.53 -0.93 -12.32
C GLN A 20 0.21 -0.14 -12.34
N LEU A 21 -0.04 0.65 -11.29
CA LEU A 21 -1.21 1.54 -11.15
C LEU A 21 -1.14 2.79 -12.04
N ARG A 22 0.02 3.11 -12.64
CA ARG A 22 0.20 4.24 -13.59
C ARG A 22 -0.17 3.89 -15.02
N GLY A 23 -0.20 2.61 -15.38
CA GLY A 23 -0.42 2.18 -16.74
C GLY A 23 -1.85 1.73 -16.98
N ASN A 24 -2.47 2.23 -18.05
CA ASN A 24 -3.52 1.54 -18.81
C ASN A 24 -2.99 0.26 -19.47
N LYS A 25 -2.14 -0.52 -18.78
CA LYS A 25 -1.53 -1.76 -19.30
C LYS A 25 -2.48 -2.95 -19.25
N GLY A 26 -3.76 -2.68 -19.01
CA GLY A 26 -4.82 -3.66 -19.02
C GLY A 26 -5.18 -4.17 -20.39
N GLU A 27 -5.13 -5.47 -20.60
CA GLU A 27 -5.98 -6.08 -21.60
C GLU A 27 -7.45 -5.96 -21.15
N ASN A 28 -8.36 -5.69 -22.09
CA ASN A 28 -9.80 -5.60 -21.85
C ASN A 28 -10.29 -4.57 -20.80
N ARG A 29 -9.47 -3.57 -20.42
CA ARG A 29 -9.71 -2.55 -19.37
C ARG A 29 -9.55 -3.03 -17.92
N ASN A 30 -8.88 -4.16 -17.67
CA ASN A 30 -8.51 -4.61 -16.32
C ASN A 30 -7.20 -3.95 -15.86
N ALA A 31 -7.05 -3.57 -14.59
CA ALA A 31 -5.75 -3.18 -14.08
C ALA A 31 -4.92 -4.45 -13.87
N LEU A 32 -3.75 -4.52 -14.49
CA LEU A 32 -2.79 -5.60 -14.25
C LEU A 32 -1.95 -5.24 -13.03
N ILE A 33 -2.32 -5.80 -11.89
CA ILE A 33 -1.59 -5.62 -10.64
C ILE A 33 -1.17 -7.00 -10.12
N ASP A 34 0.11 -7.13 -9.81
CA ASP A 34 0.65 -8.32 -9.19
C ASP A 34 0.09 -8.47 -7.77
N ARG A 35 -0.72 -9.53 -7.57
CA ARG A 35 -1.33 -9.88 -6.28
C ARG A 35 -0.28 -10.19 -5.21
N LYS A 36 0.90 -10.67 -5.60
CA LYS A 36 2.00 -10.88 -4.68
C LYS A 36 2.50 -9.56 -4.11
N LEU A 37 2.64 -8.51 -4.94
CA LEU A 37 3.03 -7.18 -4.46
C LEU A 37 1.99 -6.58 -3.50
N ILE A 38 0.71 -6.78 -3.75
CA ILE A 38 -0.36 -6.36 -2.82
C ILE A 38 -0.22 -7.10 -1.48
N SER A 39 -0.01 -8.41 -1.53
CA SER A 39 0.15 -9.24 -0.33
C SER A 39 1.41 -8.86 0.47
N ASP A 40 2.53 -8.65 -0.23
CA ASP A 40 3.79 -8.19 0.34
C ASP A 40 3.63 -6.80 0.98
N LEU A 41 2.88 -5.88 0.35
CA LEU A 41 2.57 -4.56 0.92
C LEU A 41 1.84 -4.69 2.25
N HIS A 42 0.78 -5.51 2.30
CA HIS A 42 0.01 -5.73 3.53
C HIS A 42 0.88 -6.31 4.65
N LEU A 43 1.71 -7.30 4.33
CA LEU A 43 2.64 -7.91 5.27
C LEU A 43 3.63 -6.89 5.82
N TYR A 44 4.27 -6.11 4.94
CA TYR A 44 5.27 -5.13 5.37
C TYR A 44 4.66 -3.96 6.16
N ILE A 45 3.43 -3.57 5.89
CA ILE A 45 2.71 -2.59 6.71
C ILE A 45 2.48 -3.11 8.12
N ASP A 46 2.08 -4.38 8.27
CA ASP A 46 1.86 -4.98 9.59
C ASP A 46 3.18 -5.05 10.39
N LEU A 47 4.26 -5.48 9.73
CA LEU A 47 5.60 -5.46 10.35
C LEU A 47 6.05 -4.03 10.73
N TYR A 48 5.69 -3.03 9.93
CA TYR A 48 6.08 -1.64 10.16
C TYR A 48 5.27 -1.01 11.30
N LYS A 49 4.00 -1.37 11.45
CA LYS A 49 3.20 -1.02 12.62
C LYS A 49 3.89 -1.47 13.91
N HIS A 50 4.45 -2.68 13.93
CA HIS A 50 5.19 -3.19 15.08
C HIS A 50 6.48 -2.41 15.31
N SER A 51 7.28 -2.14 14.27
CA SER A 51 8.53 -1.37 14.45
C SER A 51 8.30 0.07 14.94
N ILE A 52 7.23 0.73 14.51
CA ILE A 52 6.87 2.07 15.02
C ILE A 52 6.55 2.04 16.52
N ARG A 53 5.86 0.99 16.99
CA ARG A 53 5.51 0.86 18.42
C ARG A 53 6.75 0.70 19.30
N ASP A 54 7.77 0.00 18.79
CA ASP A 54 9.00 -0.26 19.54
C ASP A 54 9.98 0.92 19.47
N ASP A 55 10.13 1.56 18.30
CA ASP A 55 11.10 2.64 18.07
C ASP A 55 10.53 4.06 18.32
N ASN A 56 9.20 4.20 18.53
CA ASN A 56 8.48 5.48 18.69
C ASN A 56 8.74 6.53 17.59
N MET A 57 9.22 6.11 16.42
CA MET A 57 9.53 7.00 15.30
C MET A 57 8.88 6.55 14.00
N VAL A 58 8.21 7.50 13.33
CA VAL A 58 7.57 7.29 12.02
C VAL A 58 8.34 8.06 10.95
N SER A 59 8.68 7.39 9.85
CA SER A 59 9.31 8.04 8.70
C SER A 59 8.27 8.78 7.86
N LYS A 60 8.38 10.12 7.79
CA LYS A 60 7.50 10.97 6.97
C LYS A 60 7.46 10.54 5.50
N GLU A 61 8.59 10.08 4.98
CA GLU A 61 8.71 9.60 3.60
C GLU A 61 7.87 8.33 3.38
N ILE A 62 7.90 7.41 4.35
CA ILE A 62 7.09 6.18 4.29
C ILE A 62 5.60 6.49 4.41
N VAL A 63 5.21 7.39 5.30
CA VAL A 63 3.81 7.85 5.39
C VAL A 63 3.34 8.40 4.04
N GLY A 64 4.14 9.27 3.43
CA GLY A 64 3.84 9.86 2.13
C GLY A 64 3.68 8.82 1.03
N ILE A 65 4.62 7.88 0.89
CA ILE A 65 4.57 6.87 -0.17
C ILE A 65 3.41 5.88 0.02
N LEU A 66 3.08 5.52 1.25
CA LEU A 66 1.98 4.61 1.57
C LEU A 66 0.62 5.26 1.25
N LEU A 67 0.40 6.50 1.70
CA LEU A 67 -0.83 7.24 1.42
C LEU A 67 -0.99 7.53 -0.08
N TYR A 68 0.11 7.86 -0.77
CA TYR A 68 0.09 8.03 -2.22
C TYR A 68 -0.27 6.72 -2.92
N THR A 69 0.37 5.60 -2.56
CA THR A 69 0.08 4.28 -3.13
C THR A 69 -1.38 3.88 -2.91
N CYS A 70 -1.91 4.07 -1.70
CA CYS A 70 -3.31 3.83 -1.37
C CYS A 70 -4.26 4.67 -2.22
N SER A 71 -3.97 5.96 -2.39
CA SER A 71 -4.74 6.86 -3.27
C SER A 71 -4.73 6.39 -4.72
N ARG A 72 -3.60 5.85 -5.20
CA ARG A 72 -3.48 5.27 -6.54
C ARG A 72 -4.32 4.02 -6.72
N PHE A 73 -4.42 3.16 -5.71
CA PHE A 73 -5.36 2.03 -5.74
C PHE A 73 -6.78 2.54 -5.95
N TYR A 74 -7.26 3.48 -5.14
CA TYR A 74 -8.61 4.01 -5.27
C TYR A 74 -8.92 4.57 -6.67
N ILE A 75 -8.03 5.45 -7.17
CA ILE A 75 -8.20 6.07 -8.49
C ILE A 75 -8.24 4.99 -9.57
N GLN A 76 -7.29 4.06 -9.58
CA GLN A 76 -7.20 3.06 -10.64
C GLN A 76 -8.37 2.05 -10.57
N SER A 77 -8.81 1.71 -9.36
CA SER A 77 -9.95 0.79 -9.15
C SER A 77 -11.22 1.33 -9.78
N LYS A 78 -11.49 2.64 -9.66
CA LYS A 78 -12.70 3.28 -10.19
C LYS A 78 -12.86 3.18 -11.70
N TYR A 79 -11.75 3.09 -12.43
CA TYR A 79 -11.75 3.12 -13.90
C TYR A 79 -11.44 1.75 -14.52
N SER A 80 -11.45 0.68 -13.72
CA SER A 80 -11.14 -0.66 -14.18
C SER A 80 -12.31 -1.63 -14.11
N LYS A 81 -12.35 -2.62 -14.99
CA LYS A 81 -13.39 -3.67 -14.99
C LYS A 81 -13.27 -4.64 -13.80
N ASN A 82 -12.10 -4.75 -13.18
CA ASN A 82 -11.91 -5.46 -11.91
C ASN A 82 -12.00 -4.51 -10.69
N SER A 83 -12.86 -3.47 -10.78
CA SER A 83 -13.01 -2.45 -9.74
C SER A 83 -13.29 -3.03 -8.36
N ASP A 84 -14.20 -3.99 -8.26
CA ASP A 84 -14.65 -4.55 -6.98
C ASP A 84 -13.50 -5.19 -6.19
N ASP A 85 -12.65 -5.92 -6.90
CA ASP A 85 -11.49 -6.57 -6.31
C ASP A 85 -10.43 -5.57 -5.84
N LEU A 86 -10.22 -4.50 -6.61
CA LEU A 86 -9.21 -3.50 -6.29
C LEU A 86 -9.71 -2.52 -5.21
N LEU A 87 -11.02 -2.23 -5.17
CA LEU A 87 -11.66 -1.45 -4.12
C LEU A 87 -11.59 -2.20 -2.78
N LYS A 88 -11.78 -3.52 -2.76
CA LYS A 88 -11.56 -4.32 -1.54
C LYS A 88 -10.13 -4.19 -1.03
N GLU A 89 -9.14 -4.24 -1.92
CA GLU A 89 -7.74 -4.07 -1.51
C GLU A 89 -7.43 -2.64 -1.06
N PHE A 90 -8.04 -1.64 -1.69
CA PHE A 90 -8.02 -0.26 -1.22
C PHE A 90 -8.60 -0.14 0.19
N ASP A 91 -9.80 -0.67 0.45
CA ASP A 91 -10.46 -0.54 1.76
C ASP A 91 -9.63 -1.19 2.87
N ARG A 92 -9.05 -2.37 2.60
CA ARG A 92 -8.14 -3.05 3.53
C ARG A 92 -6.88 -2.23 3.79
N LEU A 93 -6.25 -1.70 2.74
CA LEU A 93 -5.03 -0.89 2.87
C LEU A 93 -5.34 0.42 3.63
N ASN A 94 -6.40 1.11 3.25
CA ASN A 94 -6.83 2.35 3.87
C ASN A 94 -7.15 2.16 5.36
N GLY A 95 -7.87 1.09 5.72
CA GLY A 95 -8.15 0.76 7.11
C GLY A 95 -6.88 0.53 7.94
N LYS A 96 -5.90 -0.19 7.39
CA LYS A 96 -4.59 -0.38 8.05
C LYS A 96 -3.86 0.95 8.26
N LEU A 97 -3.76 1.77 7.21
CA LEU A 97 -3.05 3.05 7.28
C LEU A 97 -3.73 4.02 8.26
N LEU A 98 -5.06 4.07 8.28
CA LEU A 98 -5.82 4.83 9.26
C LEU A 98 -5.52 4.36 10.69
N GLY A 99 -5.54 3.05 10.93
CA GLY A 99 -5.22 2.48 12.25
C GLY A 99 -3.76 2.63 12.70
N ILE A 100 -2.84 2.97 11.78
CA ILE A 100 -1.42 3.22 12.13
C ILE A 100 -1.17 4.72 12.33
N PHE A 101 -1.70 5.57 11.44
CA PHE A 101 -1.26 6.96 11.34
C PHE A 101 -2.29 7.99 11.81
N VAL A 102 -3.58 7.63 11.92
CA VAL A 102 -4.66 8.60 12.17
C VAL A 102 -5.43 8.24 13.43
N LEU A 103 -5.93 7.02 13.50
CA LEU A 103 -6.65 6.49 14.65
C LEU A 103 -5.61 5.94 15.61
N LYS A 104 -5.18 6.76 16.58
CA LYS A 104 -4.53 6.24 17.78
C LYS A 104 -5.55 5.35 18.49
N ASP A 105 -5.19 4.09 18.67
CA ASP A 105 -5.90 3.08 19.47
C ASP A 105 -7.13 2.44 18.80
N MET A 106 -6.85 1.44 17.95
CA MET A 106 -7.60 0.17 17.90
C MET A 106 -6.63 -1.01 17.95
#